data_AF-A0A841AC41-F1
#
_entry.id   AF-A0A841AC41-F1
#
_cell.length_a   1.000
_cell.length_b   1.000
_cell.length_c   1.000
_cell.angle_alpha   90.00
_cell.angle_beta   90.00
_cell.angle_gamma   90.00
#
_symmetry.space_group_name_H-M   'P 1'
#
loop_
_entity.id
_entity.type
_entity.pdbx_description
1 polymer ?
#
loop_
_entity_poly.entity_id
_entity_poly.type
_entity_poly.pdbx_seq_one_letter_code
_entity_poly.pdbx_strand_id
1 'polypeptide(L)'
;MTTFLLLLPLLAVLVLAGALLVSWFTLCVRYLHPWRIALRVLGAATTIGVIGLASVLPDSLWWLLWLPVVLTIGAAAIALRRLLVSHPPSRPTPKEAKLLTRPSIATIAVDIALYVALVVVALLAG
;
A
#
# COMPACT_ATOMS: atom_id res chain seq x y z
N MET A 1 -1.04 27.27 -18.34
CA MET A 1 0.01 26.28 -18.00
C MET A 1 0.21 26.12 -16.49
N THR A 2 -0.29 27.03 -15.64
CA THR A 2 -0.16 26.99 -14.17
C THR A 2 -1.15 26.04 -13.47
N THR A 3 -2.37 25.89 -13.98
CA THR A 3 -3.39 24.98 -13.42
C THR A 3 -3.04 23.49 -13.56
N PHE A 4 -2.38 23.10 -14.65
CA PHE A 4 -1.97 21.70 -14.88
C PHE A 4 -0.87 21.24 -13.91
N LEU A 5 0.05 22.14 -13.55
CA LEU A 5 1.11 21.84 -12.56
C LEU A 5 0.55 21.73 -11.13
N LEU A 6 -0.52 22.48 -10.81
CA LEU A 6 -1.23 22.38 -9.53
C LEU A 6 -2.11 21.13 -9.39
N LEU A 7 -2.63 20.60 -10.50
CA LEU A 7 -3.47 19.39 -10.51
C LEU A 7 -2.66 18.09 -10.36
N LEU A 8 -1.41 18.10 -10.82
CA LEU A 8 -0.54 16.92 -10.80
C LEU A 8 -0.30 16.33 -9.40
N PRO A 9 0.04 17.11 -8.36
CA PRO A 9 0.20 16.57 -7.00
C PRO A 9 -1.12 16.02 -6.43
N LEU A 10 -2.25 16.67 -6.73
CA LEU A 10 -3.57 16.21 -6.30
C LEU A 10 -3.92 14.85 -6.94
N LEU A 11 -3.66 14.70 -8.24
CA LEU A 11 -3.86 13.45 -8.96
C LEU A 11 -2.96 12.34 -8.40
N ALA A 12 -1.69 12.64 -8.11
CA ALA A 12 -0.78 11.68 -7.49
C ALA A 12 -1.31 11.20 -6.13
N VAL A 13 -1.73 12.12 -5.26
CA VAL A 13 -2.32 11.80 -3.95
C VAL A 13 -3.58 10.93 -4.10
N LEU A 14 -4.45 11.27 -5.06
CA LEU A 14 -5.67 10.50 -5.31
C LEU A 14 -5.37 9.06 -5.76
N VAL A 15 -4.39 8.90 -6.66
CA VAL A 15 -3.95 7.58 -7.13
C VAL A 15 -3.35 6.76 -5.99
N LEU A 16 -2.50 7.38 -5.16
CA LEU A 16 -1.91 6.76 -3.98
C LEU A 16 -2.98 6.34 -2.95
N ALA A 17 -3.97 7.20 -2.69
CA ALA A 17 -5.10 6.89 -1.81
C ALA A 17 -5.94 5.72 -2.35
N GLY A 18 -6.21 5.69 -3.66
CA GLY A 18 -6.89 4.57 -4.31
C GLY A 18 -6.11 3.25 -4.18
N ALA A 19 -4.79 3.30 -4.35
CA ALA A 19 -3.92 2.15 -4.17
C ALA A 19 -3.94 1.62 -2.72
N LEU A 20 -3.94 2.52 -1.73
CA LEU A 20 -4.08 2.17 -0.30
C LEU A 20 -5.40 1.46 -0.02
N LEU A 21 -6.53 2.01 -0.50
CA LEU A 21 -7.86 1.41 -0.32
C LEU A 21 -7.92 -0.01 -0.90
N VAL A 22 -7.41 -0.21 -2.12
CA VAL A 22 -7.33 -1.53 -2.74
C VAL A 22 -6.42 -2.46 -1.93
N SER A 23 -5.33 -1.95 -1.37
CA SER A 23 -4.43 -2.74 -0.54
C SER A 23 -5.10 -3.20 0.75
N TRP A 24 -5.77 -2.31 1.47
CA TRP A 24 -6.54 -2.64 2.68
C TRP A 24 -7.67 -3.61 2.39
N PHE A 25 -8.46 -3.37 1.35
CA PHE A 25 -9.52 -4.30 0.95
C PHE A 25 -8.95 -5.69 0.67
N THR A 26 -7.82 -5.76 -0.03
CA THR A 26 -7.17 -7.04 -0.34
C THR A 26 -6.66 -7.74 0.92
N LEU A 27 -6.01 -7.02 1.83
CA LEU A 27 -5.57 -7.55 3.14
C LEU A 27 -6.75 -8.00 4.00
N CYS A 28 -7.87 -7.27 3.94
CA CYS A 28 -9.07 -7.49 4.75
C CYS A 28 -10.03 -8.55 4.18
N VAL A 29 -9.96 -8.90 2.91
CA VAL A 29 -10.92 -9.84 2.30
C VAL A 29 -10.25 -11.09 1.73
N ARG A 30 -9.04 -10.98 1.16
CA ARG A 30 -8.44 -12.08 0.39
C ARG A 30 -7.40 -12.86 1.18
N TYR A 31 -7.25 -14.13 0.83
CA TYR A 31 -6.13 -14.95 1.27
C TYR A 31 -4.86 -14.57 0.48
N LEU A 32 -3.76 -14.38 1.19
CA LEU A 32 -2.52 -13.87 0.64
C LEU A 32 -1.35 -14.70 1.16
N HIS A 33 -0.37 -14.97 0.30
CA HIS A 33 0.92 -15.49 0.74
C HIS A 33 1.59 -14.51 1.73
N PRO A 34 2.28 -14.97 2.79
CA PRO A 34 2.90 -14.10 3.80
C PRO A 34 3.82 -13.03 3.21
N TRP A 35 4.64 -13.39 2.22
CA TRP A 35 5.45 -12.41 1.48
C TRP A 35 4.63 -11.31 0.79
N ARG A 36 3.42 -11.61 0.31
CA ARG A 36 2.55 -10.59 -0.30
C ARG A 36 1.91 -9.68 0.75
N ILE A 37 1.65 -10.19 1.94
CA ILE A 37 1.22 -9.36 3.08
C ILE A 37 2.34 -8.38 3.41
N ALA A 38 3.58 -8.86 3.56
CA ALA A 38 4.73 -8.02 3.86
C ALA A 38 4.93 -6.92 2.79
N LEU A 39 4.91 -7.27 1.50
CA LEU A 39 5.02 -6.29 0.41
C LEU A 39 3.88 -5.26 0.42
N ARG A 40 2.64 -5.68 0.68
CA ARG A 40 1.49 -4.76 0.74
C ARG A 40 1.58 -3.80 1.92
N VAL A 41 2.03 -4.29 3.08
CA VAL A 41 2.26 -3.46 4.26
C VAL A 41 3.40 -2.48 4.01
N LEU A 42 4.50 -2.93 3.42
CA LEU A 42 5.63 -2.07 3.06
C LEU A 42 5.21 -0.99 2.06
N GLY A 43 4.48 -1.36 1.00
CA GLY A 43 3.96 -0.42 0.01
C GLY A 43 2.98 0.59 0.63
N ALA A 44 2.09 0.15 1.52
CA ALA A 44 1.19 1.04 2.24
C ALA A 44 1.96 2.00 3.16
N ALA A 45 2.93 1.52 3.93
CA ALA A 45 3.77 2.35 4.78
C ALA A 45 4.56 3.39 3.98
N THR A 46 5.15 2.98 2.85
CA THR A 46 5.86 3.88 1.92
C THR A 46 4.93 4.95 1.39
N THR A 47 3.72 4.55 0.98
CA THR A 47 2.72 5.48 0.43
C THR A 47 2.27 6.51 1.46
N ILE A 48 2.00 6.07 2.70
CA ILE A 48 1.65 6.97 3.81
C ILE A 48 2.80 7.93 4.11
N GLY A 49 4.04 7.44 4.13
CA GLY A 49 5.23 8.27 4.32
C GLY A 49 5.37 9.34 3.23
N VAL A 50 5.18 8.97 1.96
CA VAL A 50 5.22 9.92 0.84
C VAL A 50 4.10 10.97 0.93
N ILE A 51 2.88 10.56 1.29
CA ILE A 51 1.77 11.51 1.51
C ILE A 51 2.10 12.47 2.66
N GLY A 52 2.73 11.98 3.73
CA GLY A 52 3.16 12.82 4.85
C GLY A 52 4.26 13.81 4.50
N LEU A 53 5.24 13.39 3.68
CA LEU A 53 6.34 14.26 3.23
C LEU A 53 5.87 15.34 2.24
N ALA A 54 4.84 15.06 1.44
CA ALA A 54 4.34 15.99 0.44
C ALA A 54 3.62 17.24 1.02
N SER A 55 3.63 17.44 2.35
CA SER A 55 3.04 18.59 3.06
C SER A 55 1.60 18.92 2.62
N VAL A 56 0.85 17.88 2.22
CA VAL A 56 -0.50 18.03 1.65
C VAL A 56 -1.51 18.46 2.71
N LEU A 57 -1.23 18.14 3.97
CA LEU A 57 -2.09 18.41 5.11
C LEU A 57 -1.56 19.61 5.90
N PRO A 58 -2.45 20.52 6.35
CA PRO A 58 -2.11 21.53 7.34
C PRO A 58 -1.55 20.88 8.62
N ASP A 59 -0.67 21.60 9.31
CA ASP A 59 -0.06 21.14 10.57
C ASP A 59 -1.09 20.78 11.66
N SER A 60 -2.31 21.32 11.61
CA SER A 60 -3.39 20.96 12.54
C SER A 60 -4.03 19.60 12.24
N LEU A 61 -3.84 19.07 11.03
CA LEU A 61 -4.43 17.84 10.52
C LEU A 61 -3.41 16.70 10.35
N TRP A 62 -2.16 16.89 10.77
CA TRP A 62 -1.11 15.87 10.73
C TRP A 62 -1.55 14.53 11.35
N TRP A 63 -2.39 14.60 12.39
CA TRP A 63 -2.87 13.43 13.09
C TRP A 63 -3.73 12.51 12.21
N LEU A 64 -4.33 13.02 11.12
CA LEU A 64 -5.08 12.23 10.15
C LEU A 64 -4.19 11.19 9.45
N LEU A 65 -2.87 11.40 9.38
CA LEU A 65 -1.92 10.42 8.85
C LEU A 65 -1.79 9.18 9.74
N TRP A 66 -2.20 9.24 11.01
CA TRP A 66 -2.22 8.04 11.87
C TRP A 66 -3.38 7.11 11.56
N LEU A 67 -4.51 7.61 11.04
CA LEU A 67 -5.64 6.76 10.63
C LEU A 67 -5.22 5.69 9.61
N PRO A 68 -4.57 6.02 8.47
CA PRO A 68 -4.13 5.01 7.50
C PRO A 68 -3.06 4.08 8.08
N VAL A 69 -2.23 4.53 9.03
CA VAL A 69 -1.26 3.68 9.73
C VAL A 69 -1.99 2.61 10.55
N VAL A 70 -2.94 3.02 11.40
CA VAL A 70 -3.75 2.11 12.23
C VAL A 70 -4.55 1.14 11.36
N LEU A 71 -5.15 1.62 10.27
CA LEU A 71 -5.85 0.78 9.30
C LEU A 71 -4.92 -0.25 8.65
N THR A 72 -3.70 0.14 8.31
CA THR A 72 -2.71 -0.78 7.71
C THR A 72 -2.31 -1.87 8.71
N ILE A 73 -2.06 -1.51 9.98
CA ILE A 73 -1.74 -2.46 11.04
C ILE A 73 -2.92 -3.41 11.29
N GLY A 74 -4.14 -2.87 11.40
CA GLY A 74 -5.35 -3.67 11.58
C GLY A 74 -5.59 -4.65 10.42
N ALA A 75 -5.49 -4.17 9.18
CA ALA A 75 -5.63 -5.00 7.98
C ALA A 75 -4.56 -6.10 7.93
N ALA A 76 -3.31 -5.78 8.29
CA ALA A 76 -2.23 -6.76 8.38
C ALA A 76 -2.51 -7.82 9.45
N ALA A 77 -2.95 -7.42 10.64
CA ALA A 77 -3.29 -8.33 11.73
C ALA A 77 -4.43 -9.29 11.33
N ILE A 78 -5.46 -8.80 10.63
CA ILE A 78 -6.55 -9.65 10.12
C ILE A 78 -6.01 -10.63 9.06
N ALA A 79 -5.14 -10.18 8.15
CA ALA A 79 -4.52 -11.04 7.15
C ALA A 79 -3.65 -12.14 7.77
N LEU A 80 -2.82 -11.78 8.77
CA LEU A 80 -2.00 -12.70 9.55
C LEU A 80 -2.84 -13.70 10.34
N ARG A 81 -3.91 -13.24 11.02
CA ARG A 81 -4.83 -14.13 11.73
C ARG A 81 -5.47 -15.16 10.80
N ARG A 82 -5.85 -14.76 9.59
CA ARG A 82 -6.38 -15.69 8.59
C ARG A 82 -5.38 -16.75 8.16
N LEU A 83 -4.08 -16.43 8.09
CA LEU A 83 -3.06 -17.45 7.80
C LEU A 83 -2.95 -18.50 8.91
N LEU A 84 -3.24 -18.13 10.16
CA LEU A 84 -3.13 -19.03 11.30
C LEU A 84 -4.39 -19.86 11.55
N VAL A 85 -5.57 -19.28 11.31
CA VAL A 85 -6.87 -19.84 11.76
C VAL A 85 -7.74 -20.33 10.60
N SER A 86 -7.46 -19.94 9.36
CA SER A 86 -8.35 -20.20 8.22
C SER A 86 -7.61 -20.95 7.11
N HIS A 87 -8.27 -21.96 6.56
CA HIS A 87 -7.71 -22.68 5.41
C HIS A 87 -8.01 -21.92 4.11
N PRO A 88 -7.02 -21.81 3.21
CA PRO A 88 -7.24 -21.20 1.90
C PRO A 88 -8.26 -22.01 1.10
N PRO A 89 -8.95 -21.39 0.13
CA PRO A 89 -9.94 -22.07 -0.70
C PRO A 89 -9.30 -23.26 -1.44
N SER A 90 -9.99 -24.40 -1.45
CA SER A 90 -9.51 -25.65 -2.06
C SER A 90 -9.51 -25.62 -3.60
N ARG A 91 -10.31 -24.74 -4.21
CA ARG A 91 -10.38 -24.51 -5.66
C ARG A 91 -10.33 -23.01 -5.96
N PRO A 92 -9.15 -22.37 -5.86
CA PRO A 92 -9.02 -20.95 -6.09
C PRO A 92 -9.24 -20.60 -7.56
N THR A 93 -9.86 -19.46 -7.82
CA THR A 93 -9.87 -18.86 -9.16
C THR A 93 -8.43 -18.49 -9.59
N PRO A 94 -8.12 -18.34 -10.89
CA PRO A 94 -6.76 -18.00 -11.34
C PRO A 94 -6.21 -16.70 -10.72
N LYS A 95 -7.09 -15.73 -10.43
CA LYS A 95 -6.72 -14.49 -9.73
C LYS A 95 -6.35 -14.74 -8.26
N GLU A 96 -7.05 -15.62 -7.57
CA GLU A 96 -6.76 -15.99 -6.17
C GLU A 96 -5.53 -16.87 -6.05
N ALA A 97 -5.34 -17.80 -6.98
CA ALA A 97 -4.14 -18.64 -7.05
C ALA A 97 -2.88 -17.77 -7.11
N LYS A 98 -2.88 -16.72 -7.94
CA LYS A 98 -1.76 -15.77 -8.02
C LYS A 98 -1.48 -15.04 -6.69
N LEU A 99 -2.50 -14.82 -5.86
CA LEU A 99 -2.35 -14.17 -4.55
C LEU A 99 -1.87 -15.15 -3.46
N LEU A 100 -2.11 -16.45 -3.64
CA LEU A 100 -1.63 -17.50 -2.76
C LEU A 100 -0.20 -17.95 -3.12
N THR A 101 0.24 -17.76 -4.37
CA THR A 101 1.61 -18.06 -4.76
C THR A 101 2.62 -17.04 -4.23
N ARG A 102 3.82 -17.54 -3.90
CA ARG A 102 4.96 -16.72 -3.55
C ARG A 102 5.29 -15.76 -4.71
N PRO A 103 5.52 -14.47 -4.44
CA PRO A 103 5.99 -13.55 -5.47
C PRO A 103 7.38 -13.97 -5.94
N SER A 104 7.67 -13.78 -7.23
CA SER A 104 9.01 -14.04 -7.77
C SER A 104 10.00 -13.00 -7.23
N ILE A 105 11.28 -13.37 -7.18
CA ILE A 105 12.35 -12.47 -6.72
C ILE A 105 12.40 -11.21 -7.59
N ALA A 106 12.19 -11.36 -8.90
CA ALA A 106 12.11 -10.24 -9.83
C ALA A 106 10.98 -9.26 -9.44
N THR A 107 9.79 -9.76 -9.08
CA THR A 107 8.69 -8.89 -8.62
C THR A 107 9.04 -8.17 -7.32
N ILE A 108 9.63 -8.86 -6.35
CA ILE A 108 10.07 -8.25 -5.08
C ILE A 108 11.07 -7.13 -5.35
N ALA A 109 12.08 -7.38 -6.19
CA ALA A 109 13.10 -6.41 -6.52
C ALA A 109 12.53 -5.17 -7.22
N VAL A 110 11.59 -5.37 -8.15
CA VAL A 110 10.89 -4.27 -8.83
C VAL A 110 10.05 -3.45 -7.84
N ASP A 111 9.29 -4.10 -6.96
CA ASP A 111 8.47 -3.39 -5.96
C ASP A 111 9.35 -2.56 -5.02
N ILE A 112 10.46 -3.13 -4.52
CA ILE A 112 11.42 -2.41 -3.66
C ILE A 112 12.05 -1.23 -4.40
N ALA A 113 12.53 -1.45 -5.63
CA ALA A 113 13.12 -0.36 -6.43
C ALA A 113 12.11 0.77 -6.67
N LEU A 114 10.85 0.42 -6.91
CA LEU A 114 9.77 1.39 -7.09
C LEU A 114 9.50 2.18 -5.80
N TYR A 115 9.48 1.53 -4.64
CA TYR A 115 9.33 2.21 -3.35
C TYR A 115 10.50 3.16 -3.06
N VAL A 116 11.74 2.73 -3.33
CA VAL A 116 12.93 3.59 -3.19
C VAL A 116 12.82 4.80 -4.11
N ALA A 117 12.46 4.60 -5.39
CA ALA A 117 12.27 5.69 -6.33
C ALA A 117 11.16 6.66 -5.86
N LEU A 118 10.05 6.14 -5.35
CA LEU A 118 8.94 6.95 -4.84
C LEU A 118 9.38 7.83 -3.66
N VAL A 119 10.16 7.28 -2.72
CA VAL A 119 10.70 8.03 -1.59
C VAL A 119 11.70 9.10 -2.06
N VAL A 120 12.61 8.78 -2.97
CA VAL A 120 13.56 9.76 -3.52
C VAL A 120 12.82 10.91 -4.20
N VAL A 121 11.79 10.62 -5.01
CA VAL A 121 10.98 11.65 -5.66
C VAL A 121 10.25 12.51 -4.62
N ALA A 122 9.69 11.90 -3.58
CA ALA A 122 9.01 12.64 -2.52
C ALA A 122 9.96 13.58 -1.77
N LEU A 123 11.18 13.14 -1.47
CA LEU A 123 12.22 13.94 -0.81
C LEU A 123 12.74 15.09 -1.68
N LEU A 124 12.74 14.94 -3.00
CA LEU A 124 13.14 16.02 -3.92
C LEU A 124 12.03 17.03 -4.17
N ALA A 125 10.77 16.64 -3.94
CA ALA A 125 9.60 17.47 -4.19
C ALA A 125 9.10 18.23 -2.95
N GLY A 126 9.40 17.73 -1.74
CA GLY A 126 9.16 18.41 -0.47
C GLY A 126 10.31 19.35 -0.09
#